data_AF-K2AB81-F1
#
_entry.id   AF-K2AB81-F1
#
_cell.length_a   1.000
_cell.length_b   1.000
_cell.length_c   1.000
_cell.angle_alpha   90.00
_cell.angle_beta   90.00
_cell.angle_gamma   90.00
#
_symmetry.space_group_name_H-M   'P 1'
#
loop_
_entity.id
_entity.type
_entity.pdbx_description
1 polymer ?
#
loop_
_entity_poly.entity_id
_entity_poly.type
_entity_poly.pdbx_seq_one_letter_code
_entity_poly.pdbx_strand_id
1 'polypeptide(L)'
;MSIIQEVKKSIAFYTQKYNDGAPIRQIFLSGGTAKLSGIELFIANNTGIEAVIANPWRVLGSQEVPKEILDNGSDYTIAVGLAMRDE
;
A
#
# COMPACT_ATOMS: atom_id res chain seq x y z
N MET A 1 -9.49 20.22 -2.76
CA MET A 1 -8.17 19.57 -2.82
C MET A 1 -8.40 18.08 -3.02
N SER A 2 -7.80 17.46 -4.03
CA SER A 2 -8.04 16.05 -4.36
C SER A 2 -7.04 15.13 -3.65
N ILE A 3 -7.42 13.86 -3.45
CA ILE A 3 -6.53 12.85 -2.83
C ILE A 3 -5.19 12.74 -3.57
N ILE A 4 -5.21 12.81 -4.90
CA ILE A 4 -4.00 12.69 -5.71
C ILE A 4 -3.04 13.89 -5.55
N GLN A 5 -3.57 15.08 -5.28
CA GLN A 5 -2.75 16.24 -4.97
C GLN A 5 -2.01 16.05 -3.64
N GLU A 6 -2.69 15.49 -2.64
CA GLU A 6 -2.07 15.23 -1.34
C GLU A 6 -0.99 14.14 -1.43
N VAL A 7 -1.26 13.05 -2.16
CA VAL A 7 -0.25 11.99 -2.41
C VAL A 7 1.00 12.56 -3.08
N LYS A 8 0.87 13.37 -4.14
CA LYS A 8 2.00 14.02 -4.81
C LYS A 8 2.78 14.95 -3.88
N LYS A 9 2.07 15.69 -3.03
CA LYS A 9 2.69 16.58 -2.04
C LYS A 9 3.48 15.78 -1.00
N SER A 10 2.95 14.66 -0.50
CA SER A 10 3.66 13.77 0.42
C SER A 10 4.93 13.18 -0.20
N ILE A 11 4.86 12.75 -1.46
CA ILE A 11 6.03 12.25 -2.21
C ILE A 11 7.09 13.35 -2.33
N ALA A 12 6.70 14.55 -2.80
CA ALA A 12 7.63 15.67 -2.95
C ALA A 12 8.28 16.07 -1.63
N PHE A 13 7.52 16.08 -0.54
CA PHE A 13 8.04 16.36 0.80
C PHE A 13 9.07 15.31 1.24
N TYR A 14 8.76 14.02 1.07
CA TYR A 14 9.68 12.93 1.41
C TYR A 14 10.99 13.04 0.62
N THR A 15 10.92 13.20 -0.70
CA THR A 15 12.10 13.32 -1.57
C THR A 15 12.98 14.53 -1.24
N GLN A 16 12.36 15.68 -0.92
CA GLN A 16 13.12 16.87 -0.51
C GLN A 16 13.81 16.68 0.84
N LYS A 17 13.16 15.98 1.78
CA LYS A 17 13.68 15.76 3.13
C LYS A 17 14.77 14.69 3.19
N TYR A 18 14.64 13.63 2.40
CA TYR A 18 15.50 12.44 2.42
C TYR A 18 16.18 12.24 1.07
N ASN A 19 16.88 13.26 0.58
CA ASN A 19 17.56 13.24 -0.72
C ASN A 19 18.86 12.41 -0.67
N ASP A 20 18.74 11.12 -0.38
CA ASP A 20 19.82 10.13 -0.31
C ASP A 20 20.13 9.47 -1.67
N GLY A 21 19.42 9.90 -2.73
CA GLY A 21 19.56 9.36 -4.08
C GLY A 21 18.75 8.09 -4.35
N ALA A 22 17.99 7.58 -3.37
CA ALA A 22 17.12 6.42 -3.56
C ALA A 22 15.68 6.87 -3.90
N PRO A 23 15.20 6.66 -5.14
CA PRO A 23 13.83 7.02 -5.50
C PRO A 23 12.81 6.05 -4.88
N ILE A 24 11.59 6.54 -4.65
CA ILE A 24 10.45 5.68 -4.30
C ILE A 24 10.15 4.77 -5.49
N ARG A 25 10.24 3.46 -5.28
CA ARG A 25 10.06 2.46 -6.35
C ARG A 25 8.62 1.98 -6.50
N GLN A 26 7.86 1.96 -5.40
CA GLN A 26 6.53 1.36 -5.35
C GLN A 26 5.69 1.99 -4.24
N ILE A 27 4.38 2.05 -4.46
CA ILE A 27 3.37 2.50 -3.50
C ILE A 27 2.50 1.30 -3.13
N PHE A 28 2.40 1.00 -1.83
CA PHE A 28 1.46 0.00 -1.31
C PHE A 28 0.20 0.69 -0.79
N LEU A 29 -0.97 0.30 -1.30
CA LEU A 29 -2.27 0.82 -0.87
C LEU A 29 -2.86 -0.13 0.18
N SER A 30 -3.18 0.41 1.36
CA SER A 30 -3.79 -0.32 2.47
C SER A 30 -5.10 0.33 2.94
N GLY A 31 -5.82 -0.38 3.82
CA GLY A 31 -7.12 0.01 4.34
C GLY A 31 -8.28 -0.21 3.36
N GLY A 32 -9.48 0.17 3.78
CA GLY A 32 -10.72 -0.08 3.02
C GLY A 32 -10.79 0.66 1.68
N THR A 33 -10.20 1.86 1.60
CA THR A 33 -10.18 2.67 0.37
C THR A 33 -9.35 2.03 -0.73
N ALA A 34 -8.38 1.16 -0.39
CA ALA A 34 -7.59 0.42 -1.37
C ALA A 34 -8.43 -0.57 -2.19
N LYS A 35 -9.65 -0.90 -1.74
CA LYS A 35 -10.58 -1.78 -2.46
C LYS A 35 -11.38 -1.08 -3.56
N LEU A 36 -11.25 0.24 -3.70
CA LEU A 36 -11.86 0.96 -4.81
C LEU A 36 -11.27 0.47 -6.13
N SER A 37 -12.11 -0.12 -6.99
CA SER A 37 -11.64 -0.73 -8.24
C SER A 37 -10.86 0.26 -9.10
N GLY A 38 -9.63 -0.12 -9.48
CA GLY A 38 -8.74 0.65 -10.33
C GLY A 38 -8.02 1.80 -9.63
N ILE A 39 -8.09 1.90 -8.30
CA ILE A 39 -7.38 2.95 -7.55
C ILE A 39 -5.87 2.86 -7.69
N GLU A 40 -5.31 1.65 -7.74
CA GLU A 40 -3.90 1.38 -7.98
C GLU A 40 -3.46 1.90 -9.35
N LEU A 41 -4.25 1.65 -10.40
CA LEU A 41 -3.97 2.18 -11.74
C LEU A 41 -4.12 3.70 -11.79
N PHE A 42 -5.14 4.25 -11.12
CA PHE A 42 -5.32 5.70 -11.02
C PHE A 42 -4.13 6.38 -10.34
N ILE A 43 -3.66 5.85 -9.20
CA ILE A 43 -2.49 6.36 -8.49
C ILE A 43 -1.26 6.24 -9.39
N ALA A 44 -1.00 5.07 -9.95
CA ALA A 44 0.18 4.82 -10.78
C ALA A 44 0.26 5.76 -11.99
N ASN A 45 -0.84 5.92 -12.72
CA ASN A 45 -0.89 6.81 -13.88
C ASN A 45 -0.67 8.28 -13.52
N ASN A 46 -1.09 8.70 -12.31
CA ASN A 46 -0.95 10.09 -11.89
C ASN A 46 0.39 10.39 -11.23
N THR A 47 1.03 9.43 -10.56
CA THR A 47 2.32 9.61 -9.88
C THR A 47 3.52 9.19 -10.72
N GLY A 48 3.33 8.30 -11.70
CA GLY A 48 4.41 7.65 -12.44
C GLY A 48 5.16 6.58 -11.63
N ILE A 49 4.63 6.18 -10.48
CA ILE A 49 5.21 5.17 -9.57
C ILE A 49 4.25 3.99 -9.53
N GLU A 50 4.78 2.77 -9.66
CA GLU A 50 3.97 1.55 -9.54
C GLU A 50 3.20 1.54 -8.21
N ALA A 51 1.89 1.27 -8.29
CA ALA A 51 1.05 1.14 -7.11
C ALA A 51 0.37 -0.24 -7.10
N VAL A 52 0.31 -0.84 -5.92
CA VAL A 52 -0.26 -2.18 -5.71
C VAL A 52 -1.11 -2.20 -4.44
N ILE A 53 -2.14 -3.05 -4.41
CA ILE A 53 -2.91 -3.31 -3.20
C ILE A 53 -2.07 -4.17 -2.25
N ALA A 54 -1.96 -3.76 -0.99
CA ALA A 54 -1.22 -4.49 0.02
C ALA A 54 -1.89 -5.84 0.33
N ASN A 55 -1.11 -6.92 0.29
CA ASN A 55 -1.52 -8.24 0.73
C ASN A 55 -0.67 -8.65 1.94
N PRO A 56 -1.18 -8.48 3.19
CA PRO A 56 -0.43 -8.82 4.39
C PRO A 56 -0.33 -10.33 4.63
N TRP A 57 -1.19 -11.15 4.01
CA TRP A 57 -1.24 -12.59 4.23
C TRP A 57 -0.06 -13.35 3.62
N ARG A 58 0.76 -12.69 2.79
CA ARG A 58 1.99 -13.28 2.22
C ARG A 58 2.96 -13.81 3.28
N VAL A 59 2.88 -13.30 4.51
CA VAL A 59 3.72 -13.74 5.63
C VAL A 59 3.40 -15.17 6.08
N LEU A 60 2.20 -15.68 5.79
CA LEU A 60 1.76 -17.02 6.16
C LEU A 60 2.27 -18.12 5.22
N GLY A 61 2.97 -17.76 4.13
CA GLY A 61 3.55 -18.71 3.18
C GLY A 61 2.49 -19.58 2.50
N SER A 62 2.56 -20.90 2.74
CA SER A 62 1.67 -21.90 2.11
C SER A 62 0.44 -22.26 2.95
N GLN A 63 0.20 -21.57 4.07
CA GLN A 63 -0.99 -21.81 4.88
C GLN A 63 -2.25 -21.33 4.14
N GLU A 64 -3.32 -22.10 4.24
CA GLU A 64 -4.59 -21.74 3.61
C GLU A 64 -5.27 -20.61 4.38
N VAL A 65 -5.55 -19.50 3.67
CA VAL A 65 -6.32 -18.38 4.19
C VAL A 65 -7.67 -18.39 3.49
N PRO A 66 -8.80 -18.32 4.22
CA PRO A 66 -10.12 -18.27 3.61
C PRO A 66 -10.22 -17.14 2.58
N LYS A 67 -10.87 -17.40 1.44
CA LYS A 67 -11.00 -16.43 0.34
C LYS A 67 -11.57 -15.08 0.80
N GLU A 68 -12.56 -15.11 1.67
CA GLU A 68 -13.21 -13.92 2.24
C GLU A 68 -12.22 -13.00 3.00
N ILE A 69 -11.19 -13.60 3.59
CA ILE A 69 -10.12 -12.90 4.31
C ILE A 69 -9.07 -12.36 3.32
N LEU A 70 -8.77 -13.11 2.25
CA LEU A 70 -7.88 -12.67 1.18
C LEU A 70 -8.46 -11.46 0.43
N ASP A 71 -9.76 -11.50 0.11
CA ASP A 71 -10.47 -10.43 -0.62
C ASP A 71 -10.49 -9.10 0.17
N ASN A 72 -10.34 -9.16 1.50
CA ASN A 72 -10.26 -7.99 2.38
C ASN A 72 -8.84 -7.73 2.90
N GLY A 73 -7.80 -8.32 2.29
CA GLY A 73 -6.44 -8.29 2.82
C GLY A 73 -5.90 -6.90 3.14
N SER A 74 -6.22 -5.88 2.34
CA SER A 74 -5.79 -4.50 2.59
C SER A 74 -6.26 -3.94 3.93
N ASP A 75 -7.36 -4.45 4.49
CA ASP A 75 -7.91 -4.00 5.78
C ASP A 75 -7.09 -4.52 6.97
N TYR A 76 -6.36 -5.62 6.79
CA TYR A 76 -5.68 -6.34 7.88
C TYR A 76 -4.20 -5.98 8.04
N THR A 77 -3.65 -5.06 7.24
CA THR A 77 -2.21 -4.75 7.27
C THR A 77 -1.71 -4.36 8.66
N ILE A 78 -2.54 -3.64 9.43
CA ILE A 78 -2.20 -3.22 10.80
C ILE A 78 -2.34 -4.39 11.78
N ALA A 79 -3.46 -5.11 11.75
CA ALA A 79 -3.72 -6.23 12.66
C ALA A 79 -2.68 -7.35 12.50
N VAL A 80 -2.34 -7.70 11.24
CA VAL A 80 -1.30 -8.69 10.94
C VAL A 80 0.06 -8.20 11.43
N GLY A 81 0.42 -6.94 11.17
CA GLY A 81 1.70 -6.39 11.65
C GLY A 81 1.81 -6.39 13.19
N LEU A 82 0.70 -6.15 13.91
CA LEU A 82 0.66 -6.27 15.37
C LEU A 82 0.82 -7.72 15.84
N ALA A 83 0.18 -8.68 15.18
CA ALA A 83 0.32 -10.09 15.50
C ALA A 83 1.74 -10.62 15.28
N MET A 84 2.44 -10.09 14.26
CA MET A 84 3.83 -10.44 13.97
C MET A 84 4.86 -9.81 14.92
N ARG A 85 4.46 -8.88 15.80
CA ARG A 85 5.43 -8.16 16.64
C ARG A 85 6.21 -9.07 17.59
N ASP A 86 5.56 -10.15 18.04
CA ASP A 86 6.08 -11.05 19.05
C ASP A 86 6.54 -12.40 18.44
N GLU A 87 6.61 -12.49 17.09
CA GLU A 87 7.26 -13.55 16.30
C GLU A 87 8.68 -13.13 15.91
#